data_AF-A0A1W9X9D1-F1
#
_entry.id   AF-A0A1W9X9D1-F1
#
_cell.length_a   1.000
_cell.length_b   1.000
_cell.length_c   1.000
_cell.angle_alpha   90.00
_cell.angle_beta   90.00
_cell.angle_gamma   90.00
#
_symmetry.space_group_name_H-M   'P 1'
#
loop_
_entity.id
_entity.type
_entity.pdbx_description
1 polymer ?
#
loop_
_entity_poly.entity_id
_entity_poly.type
_entity_poly.pdbx_seq_one_letter_code
_entity_poly.pdbx_strand_id
1 'polypeptide(L)'
;MNNDLLLAVVLQIIGVSVIISEFVLPSAGLLTVTAMAAFGYSLFHVFHHVSADVGIYFLAADVVVIPLCRSSSPTISHTSESGNGSSLTRSLSGDTRHCGRA
;
A
#
# COMPACT_ATOMS: atom_id res chain seq x y z
N MET A 1 4.23 19.72 28.29
CA MET A 1 3.83 18.30 28.31
C MET A 1 2.83 17.95 27.19
N ASN A 2 1.98 18.88 26.73
CA ASN A 2 0.97 18.57 25.71
C ASN A 2 1.29 19.16 24.33
N ASN A 3 2.08 20.24 24.28
CA ASN A 3 2.39 20.96 23.04
C ASN A 3 3.18 20.11 22.05
N ASP A 4 4.10 19.28 22.55
CA ASP A 4 4.94 18.41 21.72
C ASP A 4 4.14 17.28 21.07
N LEU A 5 3.17 16.71 21.80
CA LEU A 5 2.23 15.72 21.28
C LEU A 5 1.23 16.36 20.30
N LEU A 6 0.75 17.57 20.62
CA LEU A 6 -0.17 18.31 19.75
C LEU A 6 0.51 18.62 18.41
N LEU A 7 1.77 19.07 18.42
CA LEU A 7 2.54 19.32 17.21
C LEU A 7 2.69 18.06 16.36
N ALA A 8 3.00 16.92 16.98
CA ALA A 8 3.12 15.64 16.29
C ALA A 8 1.80 15.19 15.63
N VAL A 9 0.69 15.27 16.36
CA VAL A 9 -0.64 14.91 15.85
C VAL A 9 -1.05 15.83 14.70
N VAL A 10 -0.81 17.14 14.83
CA VAL A 10 -1.11 18.11 13.76
C VAL A 10 -0.28 17.81 12.52
N LEU A 11 1.00 17.49 12.65
CA LEU A 11 1.84 17.14 11.51
C LEU A 11 1.42 15.85 10.82
N GLN A 12 0.95 14.84 11.56
CA GLN A 12 0.40 13.63 10.95
C GLN A 12 -0.88 13.90 10.17
N ILE A 13 -1.79 14.73 10.70
CA ILE A 13 -3.01 15.13 9.97
C ILE A 13 -2.64 15.87 8.68
N ILE A 14 -1.65 16.76 8.74
CA ILE A 14 -1.12 17.46 7.55
C ILE A 14 -0.52 16.45 6.56
N GLY A 15 0.31 15.52 7.04
CA GLY A 15 0.92 14.47 6.22
C GLY A 15 -0.11 13.60 5.49
N VAL A 16 -1.15 13.15 6.20
CA VAL A 16 -2.27 12.39 5.62
C VAL A 16 -3.02 13.23 4.58
N SER A 17 -3.28 14.51 4.87
CA SER A 17 -3.95 15.42 3.94
C SER A 17 -3.16 15.62 2.65
N VAL A 18 -1.82 15.68 2.73
CA VAL A 18 -0.93 15.77 1.57
C VAL A 18 -0.97 14.50 0.73
N ILE A 19 -0.97 13.31 1.36
CA ILE A 19 -1.12 12.03 0.65
C ILE A 19 -2.47 11.94 -0.08
N ILE A 20 -3.56 12.38 0.55
CA ILE A 20 -4.88 12.45 -0.09
C ILE A 20 -4.87 13.46 -1.25
N SER A 21 -4.23 14.62 -1.06
CA SER A 21 -4.12 15.65 -2.10
C SER A 21 -3.36 15.16 -3.33
N GLU A 22 -2.40 14.26 -3.19
CA GLU A 22 -1.71 13.65 -4.33
C GLU A 22 -2.62 12.78 -5.22
N PHE A 23 -3.70 12.22 -4.67
CA PHE A 23 -4.71 11.54 -5.46
C PHE A 23 -5.50 12.51 -6.35
N VAL A 24 -5.71 13.74 -5.89
CA VAL A 24 -6.41 14.80 -6.62
C VAL A 24 -5.49 15.49 -7.64
N LEU A 25 -4.23 15.72 -7.25
CA LEU A 25 -3.20 16.38 -8.05
C LEU A 25 -2.04 15.40 -8.26
N PRO A 26 -2.06 14.60 -9.34
CA PRO A 26 -1.02 13.59 -9.60
C PRO A 26 0.33 14.28 -9.83
N SER A 27 1.07 14.43 -8.73
CA SER A 27 2.33 15.20 -8.64
C SER A 27 3.59 14.35 -8.89
N ALA A 28 3.40 13.14 -9.42
CA ALA A 28 4.45 12.16 -9.66
C ALA A 28 5.36 11.90 -8.43
N GLY A 29 4.80 11.96 -7.21
CA GLY A 29 5.53 11.71 -5.97
C GLY A 29 6.07 12.95 -5.24
N LEU A 30 5.97 14.17 -5.77
CA LEU A 30 6.45 15.36 -5.06
C LEU A 30 5.71 15.62 -3.74
N LEU A 31 4.38 15.41 -3.74
CA LEU A 31 3.60 15.49 -2.51
C LEU A 31 3.97 14.37 -1.54
N THR A 32 4.25 13.14 -2.00
CA THR A 32 4.75 12.08 -1.10
C THR A 32 6.05 12.44 -0.39
N VAL A 33 6.99 13.12 -1.06
CA VAL A 33 8.26 13.55 -0.43
C VAL A 33 7.99 14.57 0.67
N THR A 34 7.06 15.49 0.43
CA THR A 34 6.66 16.50 1.41
C THR A 34 5.92 15.86 2.59
N ALA A 35 5.06 14.88 2.34
CA ALA A 35 4.39 14.10 3.38
C ALA A 35 5.41 13.30 4.22
N MET A 36 6.37 12.62 3.58
CA MET A 36 7.48 11.93 4.25
C MET A 36 8.29 12.88 5.14
N ALA A 37 8.57 14.10 4.67
CA ALA A 37 9.25 15.11 5.48
C ALA A 37 8.41 15.54 6.70
N ALA A 38 7.09 15.72 6.55
CA ALA A 38 6.18 16.04 7.64
C ALA A 38 6.11 14.91 8.69
N PHE A 39 5.96 13.65 8.26
CA PHE A 39 6.00 12.49 9.16
C PHE A 39 7.36 12.34 9.85
N GLY A 40 8.45 12.49 9.09
CA GLY A 40 9.82 12.41 9.62
C GLY A 40 10.11 13.48 10.67
N TYR A 41 9.70 14.73 10.42
CA TYR A 41 9.87 15.82 11.39
C TYR A 41 8.99 15.62 12.64
N SER A 42 7.76 15.12 12.47
CA SER A 42 6.89 14.76 13.58
C SER A 42 7.54 13.73 14.50
N LEU A 43 8.08 12.64 13.93
CA LEU A 43 8.74 11.59 14.70
C LEU A 43 10.03 12.09 15.36
N PHE A 44 10.88 12.82 14.62
CA PHE A 44 12.08 13.43 15.18
C PHE A 44 11.78 14.28 16.41
N HIS A 45 10.73 15.09 16.35
CA HIS A 45 10.31 15.94 17.47
C HIS A 45 9.87 15.11 18.69
N VAL A 46 9.07 14.05 18.50
CA VAL A 46 8.58 13.18 19.60
C VAL A 46 9.71 12.37 20.23
N PHE A 47 10.63 11.82 19.43
CA PHE A 47 11.79 11.08 19.94
C PHE A 47 12.72 11.97 20.78
N HIS A 48 12.84 13.23 20.43
CA HIS A 48 13.77 14.15 21.09
C HIS A 48 13.16 14.88 22.30
N HIS A 49 11.86 15.20 22.28
CA HIS A 49 11.22 16.04 23.31
C HIS A 49 10.23 15.31 24.21
N VAL A 50 9.76 14.11 23.84
CA VAL A 50 8.73 13.40 24.60
C VAL A 50 9.29 12.12 25.23
N SER A 51 9.52 11.08 24.43
CA SER A 51 10.07 9.79 24.87
C SER A 51 10.17 8.83 23.69
N ALA A 52 11.13 7.90 23.76
CA ALA A 52 11.34 6.88 22.74
C ALA A 52 10.12 5.94 22.58
N ASP A 53 9.47 5.55 23.68
CA ASP A 53 8.30 4.66 23.63
C ASP A 53 7.14 5.27 22.82
N VAL A 54 6.85 6.55 23.05
CA VAL A 54 5.79 7.28 22.33
C VAL A 54 6.12 7.44 20.85
N GLY A 55 7.39 7.70 20.52
CA GLY A 55 7.85 7.77 19.14
C GLY A 55 7.67 6.45 18.38
N ILE A 56 7.90 5.31 19.04
CA ILE A 56 7.70 3.98 18.44
C ILE A 56 6.22 3.71 18.15
N TYR A 57 5.30 4.09 19.04
CA TYR A 57 3.85 3.94 18.76
C TYR A 57 3.41 4.74 17.53
N PHE A 58 3.90 5.97 17.36
CA PHE A 58 3.58 6.78 16.18
C PHE A 58 4.21 6.22 14.90
N LEU A 59 5.45 5.74 14.96
CA LEU A 59 6.11 5.10 13.83
C LEU A 59 5.34 3.84 13.38
N ALA A 60 4.91 3.01 14.34
CA ALA A 60 4.10 1.83 14.06
C ALA A 60 2.75 2.20 13.42
N ALA A 61 2.12 3.29 13.88
CA ALA A 61 0.89 3.80 13.28
C ALA A 61 1.10 4.21 11.82
N ASP A 62 2.12 5.03 11.51
CA ASP A 62 2.41 5.47 10.13
C ASP A 62 2.70 4.28 9.19
N VAL A 63 3.48 3.30 9.66
CA VAL A 63 3.83 2.08 8.91
C VAL A 63 2.60 1.20 8.60
N VAL A 64 1.57 1.22 9.43
CA VAL A 64 0.33 0.47 9.18
C VAL A 64 -0.65 1.29 8.34
N VAL A 65 -0.83 2.58 8.63
CA VAL A 65 -1.82 3.45 8.00
C VAL A 65 -1.50 3.70 6.52
N ILE A 66 -0.23 3.93 6.16
CA ILE A 66 0.19 4.24 4.78
C ILE A 66 -0.10 3.08 3.80
N PRO A 67 0.34 1.83 4.05
CA PRO A 67 0.05 0.72 3.15
C PRO A 67 -1.44 0.38 3.12
N LEU A 68 -2.18 0.49 4.24
CA LEU A 68 -3.64 0.30 4.22
C LEU A 68 -4.35 1.34 3.35
N CYS A 69 -3.92 2.60 3.40
CA CYS A 69 -4.49 3.67 2.58
C CYS A 69 -4.28 3.47 1.07
N ARG A 70 -3.19 2.81 0.65
CA ARG A 70 -2.98 2.44 -0.77
C ARG A 70 -3.58 1.08 -1.14
N SER A 71 -3.56 0.12 -0.21
CA SER A 71 -4.02 -1.25 -0.42
C SER A 71 -5.54 -1.39 -0.40
N SER A 72 -6.30 -0.38 0.01
CA SER A 72 -7.75 -0.34 -0.15
C SER A 72 -8.20 0.00 -1.58
N SER A 73 -7.28 0.18 -2.53
CA SER A 73 -7.63 -0.14 -3.92
C SER A 73 -8.08 -1.60 -3.93
N PRO A 74 -9.23 -1.98 -4.51
CA PRO A 74 -9.53 -3.38 -4.73
C PRO A 74 -8.46 -3.91 -5.69
N THR A 75 -7.35 -4.38 -5.13
CA THR A 75 -6.47 -5.31 -5.81
C THR A 75 -7.35 -6.51 -6.04
N ILE A 76 -7.88 -6.61 -7.26
CA ILE A 76 -8.26 -7.87 -7.85
C ILE A 76 -7.00 -8.72 -7.74
N SER A 77 -6.93 -9.47 -6.65
CA SER A 77 -5.99 -10.55 -6.46
C SER A 77 -6.32 -11.53 -7.58
N HIS A 78 -5.60 -11.42 -8.69
CA HIS A 78 -5.43 -12.54 -9.58
C HIS A 78 -4.78 -13.63 -8.73
N THR A 79 -5.63 -14.50 -8.19
CA THR A 79 -5.26 -15.82 -7.72
C THR A 79 -4.73 -16.58 -8.92
N SER A 80 -3.46 -16.36 -9.26
CA SER A 80 -2.71 -17.33 -10.03
C SER A 80 -2.31 -18.44 -9.07
N GLU A 81 -3.27 -19.34 -8.79
CA GLU A 81 -2.96 -20.67 -8.28
C GLU A 81 -2.17 -21.41 -9.35
N SER A 82 -0.86 -21.44 -9.15
CA SER A 82 0.08 -22.31 -9.82
C SER A 82 0.03 -23.69 -9.15
N GLY A 83 -0.46 -24.70 -9.88
CA GLY A 83 0.05 -26.05 -9.77
C GLY A 83 -0.86 -27.16 -9.20
N ASN A 84 -1.22 -28.06 -10.11
CA ASN A 84 -1.31 -29.53 -9.92
C ASN A 84 -2.64 -30.13 -9.44
N GLY A 85 -3.38 -30.74 -10.38
CA GLY A 85 -4.53 -31.60 -10.08
C GLY A 85 -5.23 -32.17 -11.32
N SER A 86 -4.68 -33.25 -11.87
CA SER A 86 -5.41 -34.34 -12.53
C SER A 86 -6.54 -33.99 -13.53
N SER A 87 -6.20 -33.88 -14.82
CA SER A 87 -7.16 -34.14 -15.90
C SER A 87 -6.67 -35.33 -16.73
N LEU A 88 -6.84 -36.50 -16.13
CA LEU A 88 -6.64 -37.79 -16.76
C LEU A 88 -8.01 -38.48 -16.78
N THR A 89 -8.91 -38.01 -17.64
CA THR A 89 -10.08 -38.79 -18.03
C THR A 89 -10.48 -38.51 -19.47
N ARG A 90 -10.37 -39.57 -20.28
CA ARG A 90 -10.93 -39.81 -21.63
C ARG A 90 -10.27 -39.02 -22.78
N SER A 91 -9.44 -39.57 -23.66
CA SER A 91 -9.40 -40.90 -24.32
C SER A 91 -10.76 -41.42 -24.79
N LEU A 92 -10.86 -41.58 -26.11
CA LEU A 92 -11.90 -42.18 -26.96
C LEU A 92 -13.01 -41.25 -27.48
N SER A 93 -12.79 -40.77 -28.71
CA SER A 93 -13.70 -40.91 -29.87
C SER A 93 -13.21 -39.90 -30.92
N GLY A 94 -12.29 -40.23 -31.84
CA GLY A 94 -12.56 -41.10 -32.97
C GLY A 94 -12.89 -40.23 -34.18
N ASP A 95 -12.03 -40.30 -35.22
CA ASP A 95 -12.38 -40.08 -36.64
C ASP A 95 -12.75 -38.60 -37.03
N THR A 96 -12.39 -37.97 -38.16
CA THR A 96 -11.95 -38.41 -39.48
C THR A 96 -11.33 -37.21 -40.22
N ARG A 97 -10.11 -37.39 -40.75
CA ARG A 97 -9.57 -36.99 -42.07
C ARG A 97 -9.82 -35.59 -42.70
N HIS A 98 -8.70 -34.99 -43.10
CA HIS A 98 -8.36 -34.52 -44.46
C HIS A 98 -9.47 -34.03 -45.43
N CYS A 99 -9.38 -32.75 -45.80
CA CYS A 99 -9.52 -32.22 -47.17
C CYS A 99 -8.49 -31.07 -47.30
N GLY A 100 -7.44 -31.06 -48.12
CA GLY A 100 -7.20 -31.73 -49.41
C GLY A 100 -7.98 -31.00 -50.51
N ARG A 101 -7.56 -29.82 -50.98
CA ARG A 101 -6.68 -29.63 -52.15
C ARG A 101 -7.23 -30.33 -53.41
N ALA A 102 -8.07 -29.61 -54.15
CA ALA A 102 -8.19 -29.64 -55.61
C ALA A 102 -8.89 -28.34 -56.03
#